data_AF-A0A170U9L3-F1
#
_entry.id   AF-A0A170U9L3-F1
#
_cell.length_a   1.000
_cell.length_b   1.000
_cell.length_c   1.000
_cell.angle_alpha   90.00
_cell.angle_beta   90.00
_cell.angle_gamma   90.00
#
_symmetry.space_group_name_H-M   'P 1'
#
loop_
_entity.id
_entity.type
_entity.pdbx_description
1 polymer ?
#
loop_
_entity_poly.entity_id
_entity_poly.type
_entity_poly.pdbx_seq_one_letter_code
_entity_poly.pdbx_strand_id
1 'polypeptide(L)'
;MRTNKKFIDNYNPSYPSTFITYQDCNNLYGLAMSKYLPYGGFKWVEEPDKINLDSLAEFDDVAYILDVDVEYPIELHNTHNDLPFLAENIVLDKQTKLVPHLR
;
A
#
# COMPACT_ATOMS: atom_id res chain seq x y z
N MET A 1 3.06 9.01 16.76
CA MET A 1 4.51 8.86 17.07
C MET A 1 5.06 10.19 17.57
N ARG A 2 5.97 10.19 18.55
CA ARG A 2 6.61 11.40 19.11
C ARG A 2 8.06 11.46 18.62
N THR A 3 8.48 12.61 18.10
CA THR A 3 9.84 12.86 17.60
C THR A 3 10.82 13.14 18.76
N ASN A 4 12.07 12.68 18.65
CA ASN A 4 13.14 12.83 19.65
C ASN A 4 14.45 13.24 18.95
N LYS A 5 14.48 14.46 18.42
CA LYS A 5 15.62 15.01 17.68
C LYS A 5 16.46 15.90 18.59
N LYS A 6 17.77 16.01 18.37
CA LYS A 6 18.69 16.84 19.19
C LYS A 6 18.37 18.34 19.21
N PHE A 7 17.55 18.82 18.26
CA PHE A 7 17.30 20.24 17.99
C PHE A 7 15.88 20.68 18.39
N ILE A 8 15.20 19.93 19.25
CA ILE A 8 13.88 20.29 19.80
C ILE A 8 14.00 20.37 21.33
N ASP A 9 13.27 21.31 21.94
CA ASP A 9 13.39 21.65 23.36
C ASP A 9 13.14 20.46 24.32
N ASN A 10 12.44 19.42 23.87
CA ASN A 10 12.12 18.22 24.65
C ASN A 10 12.99 17.00 24.29
N TYR A 11 14.19 17.21 23.73
CA TYR A 11 15.14 16.14 23.44
C TYR A 11 15.56 15.40 24.72
N ASN A 12 15.53 14.07 24.68
CA ASN A 12 16.04 13.24 25.76
C ASN A 12 17.10 12.26 25.21
N PRO A 13 18.36 12.36 25.65
CA PRO A 13 19.44 11.51 25.17
C PRO A 13 19.35 10.05 25.62
N SER A 14 18.51 9.74 26.64
CA SER A 14 18.27 8.37 27.09
C SER A 14 17.33 7.59 26.17
N TYR A 15 16.63 8.26 25.26
CA TYR A 15 15.76 7.62 24.26
C TYR A 15 16.41 7.66 22.87
N PRO A 16 16.12 6.66 22.00
CA PRO A 16 16.59 6.68 20.63
C PRO A 16 16.09 7.93 19.90
N SER A 17 16.89 8.43 18.95
CA SER A 17 16.47 9.56 18.13
C SER A 17 15.41 9.12 17.12
N THR A 18 14.24 9.76 17.17
CA THR A 18 13.13 9.50 16.26
C THR A 18 12.85 10.73 15.40
N PHE A 19 12.45 10.52 14.15
CA PHE A 19 12.11 11.56 13.18
C PHE A 19 10.75 11.26 12.55
N ILE A 20 10.02 12.30 12.16
CA ILE A 20 8.83 12.15 11.32
C ILE A 20 9.29 12.35 9.88
N THR A 21 9.09 11.35 9.04
CA THR A 21 9.39 11.42 7.62
C THR A 21 8.20 12.05 6.91
N TYR A 22 8.43 13.10 6.12
CA TYR A 22 7.42 13.70 5.24
C TYR A 22 7.77 13.36 3.80
N GLN A 23 6.90 12.62 3.13
CA GLN A 23 7.01 12.30 1.71
C GLN A 23 5.80 12.87 0.99
N ASP A 24 6.04 13.61 -0.08
CA ASP A 24 5.01 14.15 -0.96
C ASP A 24 5.41 13.87 -2.41
N CYS A 25 4.47 13.35 -3.18
CA CYS A 25 4.68 13.03 -4.59
C CYS A 25 4.16 14.20 -5.44
N ASN A 26 5.09 14.91 -6.09
CA ASN A 26 4.73 15.98 -7.03
C ASN A 26 3.86 15.41 -8.17
N ASN A 27 2.62 15.90 -8.29
CA ASN A 27 1.67 15.50 -9.34
C ASN A 27 1.40 13.97 -9.40
N LEU A 28 1.06 13.37 -8.25
CA LEU A 28 0.78 11.92 -8.14
C LEU A 28 -0.24 11.42 -9.18
N TYR A 29 -1.34 12.14 -9.39
CA TYR A 29 -2.35 11.76 -10.38
C TYR A 29 -1.83 11.84 -11.81
N GLY A 30 -1.07 12.89 -12.16
CA GLY A 30 -0.48 12.99 -13.49
C GLY A 30 0.55 11.89 -13.77
N LEU A 31 1.33 11.50 -12.75
CA LEU A 31 2.21 10.35 -12.85
C LEU A 31 1.41 9.06 -13.08
N ALA A 32 0.35 8.81 -12.31
CA ALA A 32 -0.50 7.64 -12.49
C ALA A 32 -1.17 7.62 -13.88
N MET A 33 -1.64 8.77 -14.36
CA MET A 33 -2.24 8.91 -15.70
C MET A 33 -1.22 8.79 -16.84
N SER A 34 0.08 8.93 -16.57
CA SER A 34 1.13 8.71 -17.57
C SER A 34 1.54 7.24 -17.73
N LYS A 35 1.02 6.35 -16.87
CA LYS A 35 1.23 4.90 -16.95
C LYS A 35 0.27 4.25 -17.95
N TYR A 36 0.60 3.03 -18.37
CA TYR A 36 -0.31 2.21 -19.18
C TYR A 36 -1.57 1.89 -18.37
N LEU A 37 -2.73 2.31 -18.87
CA LEU A 37 -4.02 2.15 -18.19
C LEU A 37 -5.04 1.47 -19.12
N PRO A 38 -5.85 0.51 -18.61
CA PRO A 38 -6.94 -0.06 -19.38
C PRO A 38 -8.00 1.02 -19.66
N TYR A 39 -8.30 1.26 -20.93
CA TYR A 39 -9.25 2.29 -21.36
C TYR A 39 -10.50 1.77 -22.08
N GLY A 40 -10.56 0.48 -22.40
CA GLY A 40 -11.72 -0.11 -23.08
C GLY A 40 -11.57 -1.59 -23.42
N GLY A 41 -12.62 -2.18 -23.98
CA GLY A 41 -12.60 -3.58 -24.42
C GLY A 41 -12.70 -4.62 -23.30
N PHE A 42 -13.24 -4.24 -22.13
CA PHE A 42 -13.38 -5.13 -20.98
C PHE A 42 -14.17 -6.40 -21.32
N LYS A 43 -13.59 -7.56 -21.00
CA LYS A 43 -14.18 -8.88 -21.19
C LYS A 43 -13.83 -9.75 -19.98
N TRP A 44 -14.75 -10.64 -19.63
CA TRP A 44 -14.47 -11.69 -18.67
C TRP A 44 -13.52 -12.72 -19.29
N VAL A 45 -12.56 -13.20 -18.50
CA VAL A 45 -11.65 -14.27 -18.90
C VAL A 45 -12.33 -15.61 -18.61
N GLU A 46 -12.36 -16.51 -19.58
CA GLU A 46 -13.02 -17.83 -19.44
C GLU A 46 -12.26 -18.77 -18.49
N GLU A 47 -10.93 -18.69 -18.47
CA GLU A 47 -10.05 -19.54 -17.67
C GLU A 47 -9.10 -18.68 -16.81
N PRO A 48 -9.60 -18.04 -15.74
CA PRO A 48 -8.81 -17.10 -14.92
C PRO A 48 -7.61 -17.78 -14.23
N ASP A 49 -7.75 -19.05 -13.83
CA ASP A 49 -6.70 -19.82 -13.15
C ASP A 49 -5.45 -20.07 -14.01
N LYS A 50 -5.54 -19.84 -15.33
CA LYS A 50 -4.41 -19.98 -16.25
C LYS A 50 -3.57 -18.72 -16.38
N ILE A 51 -4.00 -17.60 -15.78
CA ILE A 51 -3.25 -16.35 -15.82
C ILE A 51 -2.00 -16.51 -14.94
N ASN A 52 -0.83 -16.45 -15.56
CA ASN A 52 0.44 -16.43 -14.83
C ASN A 52 0.78 -15.00 -14.39
N LEU A 53 0.46 -14.68 -13.14
CA LEU A 53 0.68 -13.36 -12.53
C LEU A 53 2.15 -12.92 -12.56
N ASP A 54 3.09 -13.87 -12.43
CA ASP A 54 4.54 -13.56 -12.42
C ASP A 54 5.07 -13.15 -13.80
N SER A 55 4.31 -13.42 -14.85
CA SER A 55 4.70 -13.09 -16.23
C SER A 55 4.13 -11.77 -16.75
N LEU A 56 3.29 -11.10 -15.95
CA LEU A 56 2.67 -9.84 -16.35
C LEU A 56 3.71 -8.72 -16.42
N ALA A 57 3.80 -8.07 -17.57
CA ALA A 57 4.70 -6.93 -17.79
C ALA A 57 3.98 -5.60 -17.49
N GLU A 58 4.74 -4.58 -17.05
CA GLU A 58 4.22 -3.22 -16.81
C GLU A 58 3.65 -2.56 -18.07
N PHE A 59 4.13 -2.97 -19.25
CA PHE A 59 3.80 -2.37 -20.55
C PHE A 59 3.22 -3.40 -21.53
N ASP A 60 2.27 -4.20 -21.07
CA ASP A 60 1.52 -5.13 -21.92
C ASP A 60 0.33 -4.44 -22.60
N ASP A 61 -0.06 -4.92 -23.77
CA ASP A 61 -1.25 -4.47 -24.50
C ASP A 61 -2.55 -4.95 -23.80
N VAL A 62 -2.45 -5.99 -22.97
CA VAL A 62 -3.57 -6.55 -22.19
C VAL A 62 -3.37 -6.28 -20.71
N ALA A 63 -4.37 -5.69 -20.06
CA ALA A 63 -4.41 -5.50 -18.62
C ALA A 63 -5.51 -6.36 -17.99
N TYR A 64 -5.27 -6.79 -16.74
CA TYR A 64 -6.18 -7.64 -15.98
C TYR A 64 -6.71 -6.90 -14.76
N ILE A 65 -8.01 -7.03 -14.51
CA ILE A 65 -8.65 -6.68 -13.24
C ILE A 65 -8.96 -8.01 -12.57
N LEU A 66 -8.35 -8.24 -11.42
CA LEU A 66 -8.37 -9.52 -10.72
C LEU A 66 -9.21 -9.39 -9.45
N ASP A 67 -10.15 -10.31 -9.27
CA ASP A 67 -10.86 -10.54 -8.01
C ASP A 67 -10.24 -11.79 -7.38
N VAL A 68 -9.53 -11.62 -6.26
CA VAL A 68 -8.68 -12.66 -5.66
C VAL A 68 -8.83 -12.66 -4.14
N ASP A 69 -8.75 -13.85 -3.57
CA ASP A 69 -8.54 -14.03 -2.14
C ASP A 69 -7.05 -13.82 -1.83
N VAL A 70 -6.73 -12.99 -0.83
CA VAL A 70 -5.36 -12.68 -0.44
C VAL A 70 -5.17 -13.01 1.04
N GLU A 71 -4.09 -13.73 1.35
CA GLU A 71 -3.62 -13.92 2.72
C GLU A 71 -2.50 -12.89 3.01
N TYR A 72 -2.46 -12.36 4.23
CA TYR A 72 -1.45 -11.36 4.62
C TYR A 72 -0.56 -11.88 5.76
N PRO A 73 0.62 -12.44 5.41
CA PRO A 73 1.48 -13.11 6.37
C PRO A 73 1.86 -12.26 7.58
N ILE A 74 1.84 -12.85 8.76
CA ILE A 74 2.06 -12.17 10.06
C ILE A 74 3.44 -11.51 10.12
N GLU A 75 4.44 -12.12 9.50
CA GLU A 75 5.80 -11.59 9.42
C GLU A 75 5.89 -10.24 8.71
N LEU A 76 4.94 -9.92 7.82
CA LEU A 76 4.89 -8.65 7.10
C LEU A 76 4.21 -7.53 7.92
N HIS A 77 3.46 -7.87 8.97
CA HIS A 77 2.66 -6.89 9.73
C HIS A 77 3.53 -5.79 10.34
N ASN A 78 4.68 -6.16 10.92
CA ASN A 78 5.60 -5.18 11.50
C ASN A 78 6.28 -4.32 10.43
N THR A 79 6.70 -4.94 9.32
CA THR A 79 7.42 -4.25 8.25
C THR A 79 6.52 -3.26 7.50
N HIS A 80 5.25 -3.61 7.31
CA HIS A 80 4.28 -2.80 6.58
C HIS A 80 3.37 -1.98 7.50
N ASN A 81 3.71 -1.83 8.79
CA ASN A 81 2.85 -1.13 9.76
C ASN A 81 2.56 0.33 9.40
N ASP A 82 3.51 1.01 8.74
CA ASP A 82 3.35 2.41 8.34
C ASP A 82 2.52 2.57 7.05
N LEU A 83 2.64 1.63 6.12
CA LEU A 83 1.96 1.63 4.82
C LEU A 83 1.47 0.20 4.48
N PRO A 84 0.39 -0.25 5.14
CA PRO A 84 -0.17 -1.58 4.92
C PRO A 84 -0.79 -1.71 3.52
N PHE A 85 -0.56 -2.85 2.87
CA PHE A 85 -1.28 -3.18 1.64
C PHE A 85 -2.72 -3.59 1.94
N LEU A 86 -3.62 -3.28 1.00
CA LEU A 86 -5.03 -3.70 1.04
C LEU A 86 -5.72 -3.35 2.37
N ALA A 87 -5.37 -2.20 2.95
CA ALA A 87 -5.88 -1.81 4.25
C ALA A 87 -7.38 -1.51 4.19
N GLU A 88 -8.14 -2.11 5.09
CA GLU A 88 -9.58 -1.93 5.20
C GLU A 88 -9.92 -0.85 6.20
N ASN A 89 -11.05 -0.18 5.97
CA ASN A 89 -11.59 0.80 6.89
C ASN A 89 -12.37 0.10 8.01
N ILE A 90 -11.77 0.02 9.21
CA ILE A 90 -12.34 -0.71 10.35
C ILE A 90 -12.51 0.25 11.54
N VAL A 91 -13.60 0.10 12.28
CA VAL A 91 -13.83 0.87 13.52
C VAL A 91 -13.32 0.07 14.72
N LEU A 92 -12.27 0.58 15.35
CA LEU A 92 -11.69 0.04 16.59
C LEU A 92 -11.86 1.08 17.70
N ASP A 93 -12.46 0.69 18.83
CA ASP A 93 -12.66 1.57 19.99
C ASP A 93 -13.28 2.95 19.66
N LYS A 94 -14.29 2.95 18.77
CA LYS A 94 -14.99 4.16 18.26
C LYS A 94 -14.15 5.05 17.34
N GLN A 95 -12.95 4.62 16.94
CA GLN A 95 -12.11 5.31 15.97
C GLN A 95 -11.98 4.48 14.69
N THR A 96 -12.15 5.13 13.54
CA THR A 96 -11.89 4.52 12.24
C THR A 96 -10.39 4.45 11.99
N LYS A 97 -9.89 3.26 11.65
CA LYS A 97 -8.49 3.01 11.32
C LYS A 97 -8.41 2.22 10.01
N LEU A 98 -7.33 2.44 9.27
CA LEU A 98 -6.95 1.58 8.15
C LEU A 98 -6.12 0.42 8.71
N VAL A 99 -6.60 -0.80 8.56
CA VAL A 99 -5.97 -2.00 9.11
C VAL A 99 -5.86 -3.06 8.02
N PRO A 100 -4.68 -3.69 7.82
CA PRO A 100 -4.57 -4.87 6.98
C PRO A 100 -5.22 -6.05 7.71
N HIS A 101 -6.54 -6.20 7.56
CA HIS A 101 -7.31 -7.30 8.15
C HIS A 101 -7.60 -8.34 7.08
N LEU A 102 -6.54 -9.01 6.62
CA LEU A 102 -6.65 -10.18 5.79
C LEU A 102 -6.43 -11.41 6.69
N ARG A 103 -7.30 -12.40 6.54
CA ARG A 103 -7.54 -13.47 7.51
C ARG A 103 -6.37 -14.45 7.64
#